data_AF-A0A426VX01-F1
#
_entry.id   AF-A0A426VX01-F1
#
_cell.length_a   1.000
_cell.length_b   1.000
_cell.length_c   1.000
_cell.angle_alpha   90.00
_cell.angle_beta   90.00
_cell.angle_gamma   90.00
#
_symmetry.space_group_name_H-M   'P 1'
#
loop_
_entity.id
_entity.type
_entity.pdbx_description
1 polymer ?
#
loop_
_entity_poly.entity_id
_entity_poly.type
_entity_poly.pdbx_seq_one_letter_code
_entity_poly.pdbx_strand_id
1 'polypeptide(L)' 'MLNIVLTLVFSIVMLVFVAFPSMKIIEWVEDRFDVPEKWHNPLLISTTILLALMIGLFLRFA' A
#
# COMPACT_ATOMS: atom_id res chain seq x y z
N MET A 1 -9.30 -24.66 -8.75
CA MET A 1 -9.09 -23.55 -9.71
C MET A 1 -9.85 -22.29 -9.31
N LEU A 2 -11.18 -22.33 -9.13
CA LEU A 2 -11.99 -21.13 -8.85
C LEU A 2 -11.47 -20.29 -7.67
N ASN A 3 -11.08 -20.91 -6.56
CA ASN A 3 -10.52 -20.20 -5.40
C ASN A 3 -9.24 -19.41 -5.72
N ILE A 4 -8.34 -19.97 -6.53
CA ILE A 4 -7.11 -19.28 -6.93
C ILE A 4 -7.43 -18.07 -7.80
N VAL A 5 -8.36 -18.24 -8.75
CA VAL A 5 -8.82 -17.15 -9.62
C VAL A 5 -9.44 -16.03 -8.79
N LEU A 6 -10.35 -16.36 -7.87
CA LEU A 6 -10.98 -15.38 -6.98
C LEU A 6 -9.95 -14.67 -6.10
N THR A 7 -9.03 -15.41 -5.48
CA THR A 7 -7.97 -14.83 -4.65
C THR A 7 -7.10 -13.87 -5.47
N LEU A 8 -6.69 -14.23 -6.69
CA LEU A 8 -5.90 -13.32 -7.54
C LEU A 8 -6.67 -12.05 -7.91
N VAL A 9 -7.92 -12.20 -8.37
CA VAL A 9 -8.76 -11.07 -8.79
C VAL A 9 -8.96 -10.08 -7.63
N PHE A 10 -9.32 -10.58 -6.46
CA PHE A 10 -9.49 -9.72 -5.28
C PHE A 10 -8.16 -9.16 -4.77
N SER A 11 -7.07 -9.92 -4.81
CA SER A 11 -5.76 -9.44 -4.36
C SER A 11 -5.27 -8.28 -5.21
N ILE A 12 -5.44 -8.33 -6.54
CA ILE A 12 -5.03 -7.23 -7.43
C ILE A 12 -5.81 -5.96 -7.12
N VAL A 13 -7.14 -6.06 -6.95
CA VAL A 13 -8.00 -4.92 -6.60
C VAL A 13 -7.56 -4.32 -5.26
N MET A 14 -7.35 -5.17 -4.25
CA MET A 14 -6.86 -4.72 -2.93
C MET A 14 -5.48 -4.06 -3.02
N LEU A 15 -4.57 -4.61 -3.84
CA LEU A 15 -3.23 -4.05 -4.03
C LEU A 15 -3.31 -2.63 -4.60
N VAL A 16 -4.19 -2.37 -5.56
CA VAL A 16 -4.43 -1.03 -6.10
C VAL A 16 -4.99 -0.09 -5.03
N PHE A 17 -5.95 -0.55 -4.23
CA PHE A 17 -6.52 0.21 -3.12
C PHE A 17 -5.50 0.60 -2.06
N VAL A 18 -4.43 -0.18 -1.87
CA VAL A 18 -3.35 0.15 -0.92
C VAL A 18 -2.24 0.95 -1.58
N ALA A 19 -1.86 0.63 -2.82
CA ALA A 19 -0.76 1.28 -3.52
C ALA A 19 -1.06 2.76 -3.79
N PHE A 20 -2.27 3.09 -4.25
CA PHE A 20 -2.65 4.47 -4.55
C PHE A 20 -2.54 5.43 -3.35
N PRO A 21 -3.14 5.15 -2.18
CA PRO A 21 -2.98 6.02 -1.01
C PRO A 21 -1.53 6.03 -0.50
N SER A 22 -0.79 4.93 -0.62
CA SER A 22 0.63 4.89 -0.23
C SER A 22 1.47 5.85 -1.05
N MET A 23 1.26 5.92 -2.37
CA MET A 23 1.91 6.88 -3.27
C MET A 23 1.58 8.31 -2.83
N LYS A 24 0.30 8.62 -2.60
CA LYS A 24 -0.12 9.96 -2.18
C LYS A 24 0.48 10.40 -0.84
N ILE A 25 0.65 9.47 0.10
CA ILE A 25 1.28 9.75 1.39
C ILE A 25 2.76 10.04 1.20
N ILE A 26 3.48 9.25 0.39
CA ILE A 26 4.90 9.49 0.13
C ILE A 26 5.12 10.82 -0.59
N GLU A 27 4.36 11.11 -1.65
CA GLU A 27 4.42 12.41 -2.33
C GLU A 27 4.26 13.58 -1.34
N TRP A 28 3.27 13.47 -0.44
CA TRP A 28 3.03 14.51 0.57
C TRP A 28 4.18 14.65 1.59
N VAL A 29 4.84 13.54 1.95
CA VAL A 29 6.01 13.55 2.84
C VAL A 29 7.22 14.14 2.14
N GLU A 30 7.44 13.78 0.87
CA GLU A 30 8.55 14.29 0.07
C GLU A 30 8.46 15.80 -0.15
N ASP A 31 7.26 16.30 -0.49
CA ASP A 31 6.98 17.74 -0.63
C ASP A 31 7.26 18.54 0.66
N ARG A 32 7.14 17.90 1.83
CA ARG A 32 7.24 18.59 3.13
C ARG A 32 8.61 18.49 3.80
N PHE A 33 9.38 17.45 3.53
CA PHE A 33 10.62 17.16 4.24
C PHE A 33 11.88 17.13 3.35
N ASP A 34 11.78 17.54 2.08
CA ASP A 34 12.88 17.56 1.10
C ASP A 34 13.68 16.25 1.10
N VAL A 35 12.93 15.16 0.96
CA VAL A 35 13.47 13.80 1.06
C VAL A 35 14.24 13.48 -0.23
N PRO A 36 15.47 12.95 -0.15
CA PRO A 36 16.22 12.59 -1.35
C PRO A 36 15.50 11.49 -2.15
N GLU A 37 15.42 11.64 -3.47
CA GLU A 37 14.76 10.71 -4.42
C GLU A 37 15.13 9.23 -4.22
N LYS A 38 16.34 8.94 -3.71
CA LYS A 38 16.81 7.59 -3.39
C LYS A 38 15.96 6.88 -2.34
N TRP A 39 15.26 7.65 -1.50
CA TRP A 39 14.42 7.15 -0.42
C TRP A 39 12.97 6.94 -0.84
N HIS A 40 12.55 7.42 -2.02
CA HIS A 40 11.18 7.27 -2.52
C HIS A 40 10.73 5.81 -2.54
N ASN A 41 11.49 4.93 -3.21
CA ASN A 41 11.15 3.52 -3.35
C ASN A 41 11.09 2.77 -2.01
N PRO A 42 12.12 2.85 -1.12
CA PRO A 42 12.05 2.25 0.21
C PRO A 42 10.87 2.76 1.03
N LEU A 43 10.61 4.07 1.00
CA LEU A 43 9.51 4.68 1.75
C LEU A 43 8.17 4.18 1.22
N LEU A 44 7.97 4.17 -0.10
CA LEU A 44 6.76 3.69 -0.75
C LEU A 44 6.45 2.23 -0.44
N ILE A 45 7.46 1.36 -0.50
CA ILE A 45 7.29 -0.06 -0.15
C ILE A 45 6.92 -0.18 1.34
N SER A 46 7.60 0.56 2.21
CA SER A 46 7.35 0.51 3.65
C SER A 46 5.94 0.99 4.03
N THR A 47 5.45 2.09 3.44
CA THR A 47 4.10 2.61 3.68
C THR A 47 3.03 1.71 3.08
N THR A 48 3.28 1.11 1.91
CA THR A 48 2.38 0.13 1.30
C THR A 48 2.20 -1.08 2.20
N ILE A 49 3.29 -1.63 2.74
CA ILE A 49 3.23 -2.78 3.66
C ILE A 49 2.49 -2.39 4.95
N LEU A 50 2.80 -1.23 5.53
CA LEU A 50 2.14 -0.74 6.74
C LEU A 50 0.64 -0.58 6.54
N LEU A 51 0.20 0.07 5.45
CA LEU A 51 -1.21 0.26 5.13
C LEU A 51 -1.92 -1.08 4.87
N ALA A 52 -1.28 -2.00 4.14
CA ALA A 52 -1.84 -3.34 3.92
C ALA A 52 -2.05 -4.08 5.25
N LEU A 53 -1.09 -4.01 6.17
CA LEU A 53 -1.21 -4.61 7.50
C LEU A 53 -2.30 -3.94 8.33
N MET A 54 -2.40 -2.60 8.30
CA MET A 54 -3.45 -1.88 9.01
C MET A 54 -4.84 -2.24 8.50
N ILE A 55 -5.03 -2.33 7.19
CA ILE A 55 -6.31 -2.74 6.59
C ILE A 55 -6.62 -4.20 6.93
N GLY A 56 -5.63 -5.09 6.84
CA GLY A 56 -5.80 -6.50 7.22
C GLY A 56 -6.17 -6.67 8.71
N LEU A 57 -5.55 -5.90 9.60
CA LEU A 57 -5.89 -5.87 11.02
C LEU A 57 -7.28 -5.26 11.24
N PHE A 58 -7.60 -4.17 10.58
CA PHE A 58 -8.93 -3.55 10.64
C PHE A 58 -10.02 -4.54 10.24
N LEU A 59 -9.86 -5.24 9.11
CA LEU A 59 -10.81 -6.27 8.65
C LEU A 59 -10.94 -7.46 9.61
N ARG A 60 -9.90 -7.76 10.41
CA ARG A 60 -9.95 -8.85 11.41
C ARG A 60 -10.74 -8.45 12.66
N PHE A 61 -10.76 -7.17 13.02
CA PHE A 61 -11.34 -6.66 14.26
C PHE A 61 -12.59 -5.79 14.06
N ALA A 62 -12.97 -5.46 12.82
CA ALA A 62 -14.21 -4.80 12.43
C ALA A 62 -15.36 -5.80 12.29
#